data_AF-D6PJT4-F1
#
_entry.id   AF-D6PJT4-F1
#
_cell.length_a   1.000
_cell.length_b   1.000
_cell.length_c   1.000
_cell.angle_alpha   90.00
_cell.angle_beta   90.00
_cell.angle_gamma   90.00
#
_symmetry.space_group_name_H-M   'P 1'
#
loop_
_entity.id
_entity.type
_entity.pdbx_description
1 polymer ?
#
loop_
_entity_poly.entity_id
_entity_poly.type
_entity_poly.pdbx_seq_one_letter_code
_entity_poly.pdbx_strand_id
1 'polypeptide(L)'
;MMNKFVRTKLFNGSIKDRLQKNIDMAKELNETLTWKQSKDLLKELDKQEIWVNNIYQVNVLRGKDCDQYVHNKSLKGRCDYITIKTHNKEAIRDWRHFQQIKNELCGEDREAIELFPSEQRLVDTANQYHLWVLPKGETMCFGFATRKVDYTEKLGGFNKAGQRPL
;
A
#
# COMPACT_ATOMS: atom_id res chain seq x y z
N MET A 1 3.44 -12.03 15.09
CA MET A 1 2.07 -11.98 14.56
C MET A 1 1.71 -10.52 14.29
N MET A 2 0.98 -10.26 13.21
CA MET A 2 0.58 -8.90 12.83
C MET A 2 -0.73 -8.52 13.54
N ASN A 3 -0.73 -7.38 14.24
CA ASN A 3 -1.94 -6.88 14.91
C ASN A 3 -2.88 -6.18 13.93
N LYS A 4 -4.12 -5.95 14.36
CA LYS A 4 -5.11 -5.16 13.61
C LYS A 4 -4.62 -3.74 13.35
N PHE A 5 -4.98 -3.22 12.18
CA PHE A 5 -4.71 -1.87 11.77
C PHE A 5 -5.59 -0.88 12.53
N VAL A 6 -4.98 0.22 12.94
CA VAL A 6 -5.67 1.40 13.46
C VAL A 6 -5.45 2.57 12.52
N ARG A 7 -6.50 3.37 12.33
CA ARG A 7 -6.43 4.56 11.48
C ARG A 7 -5.70 5.68 12.21
N THR A 8 -4.84 6.40 11.51
CA THR A 8 -4.09 7.54 12.02
C THR A 8 -3.97 8.65 10.96
N LYS A 9 -3.26 9.72 11.29
CA LYS A 9 -2.87 10.79 10.36
C LYS A 9 -1.36 10.80 10.20
N LEU A 10 -0.88 11.29 9.06
CA LEU A 10 0.56 11.46 8.79
C LEU A 10 1.19 12.38 9.85
N PHE A 11 0.49 13.47 10.15
CA PHE A 11 0.88 14.46 11.12
C PHE A 11 -0.31 14.78 12.02
N ASN A 12 -0.10 14.61 13.33
CA ASN A 12 -1.00 15.10 14.36
C ASN A 12 -0.77 16.59 14.61
N GLY A 13 -1.78 17.28 15.15
CA GLY A 13 -1.74 18.72 15.46
C GLY A 13 -2.73 19.54 14.64
N SER A 14 -2.67 20.85 14.83
CA SER A 14 -3.47 21.82 14.07
C SER A 14 -3.08 21.83 12.59
N ILE A 15 -3.91 22.41 11.72
CA ILE A 15 -3.57 22.59 10.30
C ILE A 15 -2.22 23.31 10.15
N LYS A 16 -1.97 24.34 10.98
CA LYS A 16 -0.72 25.11 10.96
C LYS A 16 0.50 24.22 11.25
N ASP A 17 0.39 23.33 12.24
CA ASP A 17 1.48 22.42 12.63
C ASP A 17 1.81 21.44 11.49
N ARG A 18 0.78 20.94 10.81
CA ARG A 18 0.92 20.01 9.68
C ARG A 18 1.56 20.69 8.46
N LEU A 19 1.19 21.94 8.18
CA LEU A 19 1.80 22.74 7.11
C LEU A 19 3.28 23.03 7.39
N GLN A 20 3.62 23.32 8.65
CA GLN A 20 5.00 23.55 9.06
C GLN A 20 5.83 22.26 8.88
N LYS A 21 5.30 21.10 9.29
CA LYS A 21 5.97 19.81 9.10
C LYS A 21 6.27 19.48 7.64
N ASN A 22 5.36 19.79 6.71
CA ASN A 22 5.62 19.64 5.28
C ASN A 22 6.80 20.51 4.83
N ILE A 23 6.87 21.75 5.29
CA ILE A 23 7.97 22.68 4.97
C ILE A 23 9.29 22.17 5.54
N ASP A 24 9.29 21.67 6.77
CA ASP A 24 10.50 21.16 7.41
C ASP A 24 11.00 19.88 6.74
N MET A 25 10.09 18.96 6.39
CA MET A 25 10.42 17.74 5.64
C MET A 25 10.99 18.06 4.25
N ALA A 26 10.48 19.09 3.56
CA ALA A 26 11.05 19.53 2.28
C ALA A 26 12.50 20.02 2.46
N LYS A 27 12.80 20.78 3.53
CA LYS A 27 14.16 21.23 3.82
C LYS A 27 15.12 20.07 4.08
N GLU A 28 14.67 19.02 4.75
CA GLU A 28 15.46 17.79 4.95
C GLU A 28 15.84 17.12 3.61
N LEU A 29 15.02 17.30 2.58
CA LEU A 29 15.27 16.84 1.22
C LEU A 29 16.01 17.86 0.35
N ASN A 30 16.54 18.94 0.94
CA ASN A 30 17.13 20.09 0.24
C ASN A 30 16.17 20.78 -0.75
N GLU A 31 14.87 20.69 -0.50
CA GLU A 31 13.82 21.38 -1.24
C GLU A 31 13.21 22.51 -0.41
N THR A 32 12.46 23.39 -1.06
CA THR A 32 11.72 24.47 -0.39
C THR A 32 10.27 24.47 -0.80
N LEU A 33 9.36 24.49 0.18
CA LEU A 33 7.93 24.68 -0.06
C LEU A 33 7.48 26.03 0.48
N THR A 34 6.78 26.79 -0.36
CA THR A 34 5.98 27.94 0.09
C THR A 34 4.79 27.45 0.93
N TRP A 35 4.19 28.36 1.70
CA TRP A 35 2.98 28.05 2.46
C TRP A 35 1.82 27.54 1.57
N LYS A 36 1.69 28.11 0.37
CA LYS A 36 0.69 27.69 -0.63
C LYS A 36 0.97 26.26 -1.10
N GLN A 37 2.21 25.96 -1.50
CA GLN A 37 2.59 24.60 -1.92
C GLN A 37 2.43 23.59 -0.79
N SER A 38 2.76 23.96 0.45
CA SER A 38 2.53 23.12 1.64
C SER A 38 1.03 22.83 1.85
N LYS A 39 0.16 23.82 1.61
CA LYS A 39 -1.30 23.65 1.67
C LYS A 39 -1.82 22.72 0.58
N ASP A 40 -1.32 22.87 -0.64
CA ASP A 40 -1.69 22.01 -1.76
C ASP A 40 -1.20 20.58 -1.52
N LEU A 41 0.04 20.39 -1.05
CA LEU A 41 0.58 19.10 -0.65
C LEU A 41 -0.24 18.47 0.49
N LEU A 42 -0.61 19.25 1.51
CA LEU A 42 -1.45 18.75 2.61
C LEU A 42 -2.81 18.25 2.09
N LYS A 43 -3.41 18.95 1.13
CA LYS A 43 -4.67 18.55 0.50
C LYS A 43 -4.52 17.23 -0.26
N GLU A 44 -3.38 17.03 -0.95
CA GLU A 44 -3.09 15.77 -1.64
C GLU A 44 -2.83 14.62 -0.66
N LEU A 45 -2.09 14.88 0.42
CA LEU A 45 -1.84 13.90 1.48
C LEU A 45 -3.12 13.53 2.25
N ASP A 46 -4.04 14.47 2.43
CA ASP A 46 -5.33 14.25 3.10
C ASP A 46 -6.32 13.40 2.30
N LYS A 47 -6.05 13.14 1.00
CA LYS A 47 -6.79 12.13 0.22
C LYS A 47 -6.48 10.70 0.68
N GLN A 48 -5.36 10.49 1.36
CA GLN A 48 -4.90 9.16 1.76
C GLN A 48 -5.43 8.81 3.15
N GLU A 49 -5.99 7.61 3.29
CA GLU A 49 -6.17 7.00 4.60
C GLU A 49 -4.83 6.42 5.05
N ILE A 50 -4.42 6.66 6.30
CA ILE A 50 -3.21 6.07 6.85
C ILE A 50 -3.61 5.09 7.94
N TRP A 51 -3.15 3.86 7.79
CA TRP A 51 -3.40 2.75 8.67
C TRP A 51 -2.07 2.23 9.19
N VAL A 52 -1.98 1.97 10.50
CA VAL A 52 -0.76 1.43 11.11
C VAL A 52 -1.06 0.24 12.00
N ASN A 53 -0.12 -0.69 12.10
CA ASN A 53 -0.08 -1.71 13.15
C ASN A 53 1.33 -1.79 13.74
N ASN A 54 1.70 -2.90 14.37
CA ASN A 54 3.02 -3.08 14.99
C ASN A 54 4.19 -3.23 13.99
N ILE A 55 3.93 -3.47 12.70
CA ILE A 55 4.96 -3.73 11.68
C ILE A 55 4.89 -2.70 10.55
N TYR A 56 3.69 -2.43 10.06
CA TYR A 56 3.45 -1.70 8.82
C TYR A 56 2.75 -0.37 9.06
N GLN A 57 3.09 0.58 8.19
CA GLN A 57 2.21 1.66 7.78
C GLN A 57 1.68 1.36 6.37
N VAL A 58 0.38 1.53 6.18
CA VAL A 58 -0.31 1.38 4.90
C VAL A 58 -1.04 2.66 4.57
N ASN A 59 -0.78 3.23 3.40
CA ASN A 59 -1.55 4.35 2.88
C ASN A 59 -2.55 3.84 1.85
N VAL A 60 -3.79 4.33 1.88
CA VAL A 60 -4.85 3.91 0.96
C VAL A 60 -5.43 5.12 0.25
N LEU A 61 -5.42 5.09 -1.08
CA LEU A 61 -6.20 5.97 -1.95
C LEU A 61 -7.42 5.22 -2.46
N ARG A 62 -8.59 5.86 -2.43
CA ARG A 62 -9.86 5.25 -2.80
C ARG A 62 -10.40 5.80 -4.11
N GLY A 63 -10.92 4.92 -4.96
CA GLY A 63 -11.63 5.29 -6.19
C GLY A 63 -10.90 6.35 -7.01
N LYS A 64 -11.58 7.48 -7.26
CA LYS A 64 -11.07 8.58 -8.09
C LYS A 64 -9.73 9.16 -7.61
N ASP A 65 -9.41 9.05 -6.32
CA ASP A 65 -8.18 9.63 -5.77
C ASP A 65 -6.93 8.85 -6.20
N CYS A 66 -7.09 7.65 -6.76
CA CYS A 66 -6.00 6.87 -7.36
C CYS A 66 -5.99 6.84 -8.89
N ASP A 67 -6.88 7.57 -9.58
CA ASP A 67 -7.06 7.47 -11.04
C ASP A 67 -5.80 7.74 -11.86
N GLN A 68 -4.89 8.56 -11.33
CA GLN A 68 -3.58 8.83 -11.96
C GLN A 68 -2.72 7.57 -12.12
N TYR A 69 -2.95 6.54 -11.29
CA TYR A 69 -2.27 5.25 -11.33
C TYR A 69 -3.11 4.15 -12.03
N VAL A 70 -4.29 4.50 -12.55
CA VAL A 70 -5.20 3.58 -13.24
C VAL A 70 -5.34 4.01 -14.70
N HIS A 71 -4.60 3.32 -15.57
CA HIS A 71 -4.56 3.64 -17.01
C HIS A 71 -5.72 3.02 -17.80
N ASN A 72 -6.38 2.00 -17.27
CA ASN A 72 -7.60 1.47 -17.87
C ASN A 72 -8.79 2.39 -17.56
N LYS A 73 -9.35 3.03 -18.59
CA LYS A 73 -10.49 3.95 -18.47
C LYS A 73 -11.72 3.32 -17.83
N SER A 74 -11.99 2.03 -18.07
CA SER A 74 -13.15 1.37 -17.47
C SER A 74 -13.01 1.16 -15.96
N LEU A 75 -11.78 1.14 -15.44
CA LEU A 75 -11.49 0.91 -14.02
C LEU A 75 -11.34 2.21 -13.22
N LYS A 76 -11.23 3.36 -13.88
CA LYS A 76 -11.16 4.67 -13.21
C LYS A 76 -12.36 4.91 -12.31
N GLY A 77 -12.12 5.48 -11.14
CA GLY A 77 -13.10 5.74 -10.10
C GLY A 77 -13.48 4.51 -9.26
N ARG A 78 -13.05 3.30 -9.64
CA ARG A 78 -13.52 2.04 -9.05
C ARG A 78 -12.44 1.24 -8.34
N CYS A 79 -11.17 1.48 -8.63
CA CYS A 79 -10.04 0.83 -7.97
C CYS A 79 -9.67 1.51 -6.65
N ASP A 80 -9.00 0.77 -5.77
CA ASP A 80 -8.20 1.37 -4.70
C ASP A 80 -6.72 1.16 -5.00
N TYR A 81 -5.88 2.00 -4.40
CA TYR A 81 -4.44 1.88 -4.47
C TYR A 81 -3.88 1.92 -3.05
N ILE A 82 -3.12 0.89 -2.68
CA ILE A 82 -2.49 0.80 -1.36
C ILE A 82 -0.98 0.79 -1.49
N THR A 83 -0.32 1.52 -0.60
CA THR A 83 1.13 1.46 -0.46
C THR A 83 1.50 0.94 0.92
N ILE A 84 2.48 0.04 0.98
CA ILE A 84 2.87 -0.67 2.19
C ILE A 84 4.34 -0.40 2.46
N LYS A 85 4.67 -0.01 3.68
CA LYS A 85 6.05 0.11 4.17
C LYS A 85 6.13 -0.33 5.62
N THR A 86 7.28 -0.84 6.02
CA THR A 86 7.57 -1.12 7.43
C THR A 86 7.93 0.17 8.17
N HIS A 87 7.74 0.18 9.49
CA HIS A 87 8.13 1.33 10.31
C HIS A 87 9.64 1.63 10.27
N ASN A 88 10.46 0.59 10.14
CA ASN A 88 11.92 0.70 10.03
C ASN A 88 12.42 0.97 8.60
N LYS A 89 11.51 1.00 7.61
CA LYS A 89 11.83 1.21 6.18
C LYS A 89 12.78 0.16 5.58
N GLU A 90 12.88 -1.02 6.18
CA GLU A 90 13.62 -2.16 5.61
C GLU A 90 12.81 -2.85 4.51
N ALA A 91 13.54 -3.48 3.56
CA ALA A 91 12.95 -4.34 2.55
C ALA A 91 12.50 -5.67 3.19
N ILE A 92 11.26 -5.71 3.68
CA ILE A 92 10.64 -6.92 4.23
C ILE A 92 9.37 -7.24 3.45
N ARG A 93 9.38 -8.39 2.76
CA ARG A 93 8.27 -8.81 1.90
C ARG A 93 7.77 -10.19 2.29
N ASP A 94 6.57 -10.22 2.86
CA ASP A 94 5.80 -11.43 3.10
C ASP A 94 4.44 -11.33 2.41
N TRP A 95 4.20 -12.18 1.41
CA TRP A 95 2.96 -12.13 0.64
C TRP A 95 1.71 -12.36 1.51
N ARG A 96 1.80 -13.16 2.59
CA ARG A 96 0.64 -13.42 3.45
C ARG A 96 0.28 -12.18 4.27
N HIS A 97 1.27 -11.38 4.66
CA HIS A 97 0.99 -10.08 5.25
C HIS A 97 0.26 -9.18 4.25
N PHE A 98 0.67 -9.17 2.98
CA PHE A 98 0.03 -8.30 1.98
C PHE A 98 -1.40 -8.78 1.66
N GLN A 99 -1.63 -10.09 1.62
CA GLN A 99 -2.97 -10.67 1.54
C GLN A 99 -3.83 -10.25 2.74
N GLN A 100 -3.31 -10.34 3.97
CA GLN A 100 -4.03 -9.93 5.18
C GLN A 100 -4.31 -8.42 5.20
N ILE A 101 -3.33 -7.59 4.82
CA ILE A 101 -3.47 -6.13 4.68
C ILE A 101 -4.60 -5.80 3.69
N LYS A 102 -4.57 -6.39 2.50
CA LYS A 102 -5.59 -6.20 1.47
C LYS A 102 -6.96 -6.64 1.96
N ASN A 103 -7.05 -7.83 2.56
CA ASN A 103 -8.29 -8.35 3.14
C ASN A 103 -8.87 -7.37 4.17
N GLU A 104 -8.04 -6.90 5.11
CA GLU A 104 -8.47 -6.05 6.21
C GLU A 104 -8.86 -4.63 5.78
N LEU A 105 -8.12 -4.03 4.83
CA LEU A 105 -8.30 -2.63 4.46
C LEU A 105 -9.14 -2.42 3.19
N CYS A 106 -9.27 -3.42 2.34
CA CYS A 106 -9.95 -3.30 1.06
C CYS A 106 -11.08 -4.32 0.86
N GLY A 107 -11.05 -5.46 1.55
CA GLY A 107 -12.04 -6.53 1.47
C GLY A 107 -11.46 -7.88 1.07
N GLU A 108 -12.02 -8.96 1.61
CA GLU A 108 -11.57 -10.33 1.36
C GLU A 108 -11.92 -10.82 -0.04
N ASP A 109 -13.02 -10.32 -0.60
CA ASP A 109 -13.62 -10.70 -1.89
C ASP A 109 -13.11 -9.88 -3.08
N ARG A 110 -12.03 -9.12 -2.89
CA ARG A 110 -11.39 -8.31 -3.94
C ARG A 110 -10.00 -8.82 -4.27
N GLU A 111 -9.65 -8.76 -5.54
CA GLU A 111 -8.31 -9.09 -6.02
C GLU A 111 -7.42 -7.85 -6.05
N ALA A 112 -6.12 -8.04 -5.88
CA ALA A 112 -5.12 -6.98 -5.94
C ALA A 112 -3.91 -7.41 -6.76
N ILE A 113 -3.34 -6.44 -7.48
CA ILE A 113 -2.15 -6.63 -8.32
C ILE A 113 -0.96 -5.99 -7.61
N GLU A 114 0.09 -6.77 -7.40
CA GLU A 114 1.47 -6.27 -7.25
C GLU A 114 2.12 -6.38 -8.64
N LEU A 115 2.52 -5.24 -9.22
CA LEU A 115 3.05 -5.20 -10.59
C LEU A 115 4.57 -5.17 -10.56
N PHE A 116 5.19 -6.06 -11.35
CA PHE A 116 6.58 -5.93 -11.77
C PHE A 116 6.58 -5.26 -13.14
N PRO A 117 6.83 -3.94 -13.22
CA PRO A 117 6.67 -3.20 -14.46
C PRO A 117 7.79 -3.51 -15.46
N SER A 118 7.59 -3.14 -16.72
CA SER A 118 8.68 -2.96 -17.67
C SER A 118 9.71 -1.96 -17.11
N GLU A 119 10.99 -2.15 -17.40
CA GLU A 119 12.08 -1.30 -16.89
C GLU A 119 11.84 0.20 -17.08
N GLN A 120 11.28 0.61 -18.23
CA GLN A 120 10.95 2.02 -18.53
C GLN A 120 9.90 2.64 -17.60
N ARG A 121 9.19 1.82 -16.81
CA ARG A 121 8.16 2.25 -15.85
C ARG A 121 8.54 1.85 -14.41
N LEU A 122 9.77 1.44 -14.17
CA LEU A 122 10.24 1.09 -12.83
C LEU A 122 10.23 2.34 -11.94
N VAL A 123 9.67 2.18 -10.74
CA VAL A 123 9.72 3.17 -9.68
C VAL A 123 10.32 2.49 -8.47
N ASP A 124 11.60 2.79 -8.20
CA ASP A 124 12.36 2.26 -7.06
C ASP A 124 13.03 3.41 -6.31
N THR A 125 12.24 4.13 -5.50
CA THR A 125 12.69 5.31 -4.73
C THR A 125 12.59 5.10 -3.22
N ALA A 126 11.99 3.98 -2.79
CA ALA A 126 11.84 3.61 -1.38
C ALA A 126 11.53 2.11 -1.26
N ASN A 127 11.83 1.53 -0.09
CA ASN A 127 11.35 0.19 0.31
C ASN A 127 9.84 0.22 0.59
N GLN A 128 9.06 0.44 -0.47
CA GLN A 128 7.62 0.58 -0.44
C GLN A 128 7.01 -0.32 -1.52
N TYR A 129 5.96 -1.05 -1.15
CA TYR A 129 5.26 -1.96 -2.03
C TYR A 129 3.93 -1.35 -2.45
N HIS A 130 3.51 -1.65 -3.68
CA HIS A 130 2.37 -1.02 -4.31
C HIS A 130 1.38 -2.08 -4.76
N LEU A 131 0.11 -1.98 -4.31
CA LEU A 131 -0.96 -2.81 -4.81
C LEU A 131 -2.11 -1.98 -5.39
N TRP A 132 -2.61 -2.43 -6.54
CA TRP A 132 -3.84 -1.92 -7.13
C TRP A 132 -4.95 -2.92 -6.86
N VAL A 133 -5.97 -2.51 -6.11
CA VAL A 133 -7.08 -3.37 -5.72
C VAL A 133 -8.24 -3.15 -6.68
N LEU A 134 -8.66 -4.21 -7.36
CA LEU A 134 -9.77 -4.17 -8.30
C LEU A 134 -11.09 -3.85 -7.60
N PRO A 135 -12.09 -3.34 -8.34
CA PRO A 135 -13.44 -3.18 -7.83
C PRO A 135 -14.02 -4.53 -7.37
N LYS A 136 -14.97 -4.51 -6.43
CA LYS A 136 -15.70 -5.72 -6.05
C LYS A 136 -16.41 -6.33 -7.26
N GLY A 137 -16.31 -7.65 -7.43
CA GLY A 137 -16.89 -8.38 -8.54
C GLY A 137 -16.04 -8.42 -9.82
N GLU A 138 -14.92 -7.70 -9.86
CA GLU A 138 -13.94 -7.80 -10.95
C GLU A 138 -12.83 -8.78 -10.53
N THR A 139 -12.42 -9.64 -11.46
CA THR A 139 -11.34 -10.63 -11.27
C THR A 139 -10.34 -10.55 -12.42
N MET A 140 -9.09 -10.92 -12.16
CA MET A 140 -8.08 -11.09 -13.18
C MET A 140 -8.46 -12.21 -14.14
N CYS A 141 -7.96 -12.12 -15.36
CA CYS A 141 -8.04 -13.20 -16.34
C CYS A 141 -6.95 -14.27 -16.15
N PHE A 142 -6.23 -14.25 -15.03
CA PHE A 142 -5.18 -15.20 -14.69
C PHE A 142 -5.17 -15.48 -13.18
N GLY A 143 -4.76 -16.68 -12.80
CA GLY A 143 -4.74 -17.13 -11.40
C GLY A 143 -5.29 -18.54 -11.24
N PHE A 144 -5.57 -18.92 -10.00
CA PHE A 144 -6.17 -20.21 -9.67
C PHE A 144 -7.70 -20.09 -9.61
N ALA A 145 -8.42 -21.01 -10.24
CA ALA A 145 -9.89 -21.01 -10.24
C ALA A 145 -10.51 -21.44 -8.89
N THR A 146 -9.73 -22.06 -8.01
CA THR A 146 -10.20 -22.56 -6.70
C THR A 146 -9.17 -22.30 -5.60
N ARG A 147 -9.66 -22.13 -4.36
CA ARG A 147 -8.81 -21.96 -3.18
C ARG A 147 -8.25 -23.33 -2.77
N LYS A 148 -6.91 -23.45 -2.76
CA LYS A 148 -6.20 -24.63 -2.24
C LYS A 148 -5.15 -24.19 -1.22
N VAL A 149 -5.28 -24.65 0.03
CA VAL A 149 -4.41 -24.26 1.14
C VAL A 149 -3.97 -25.51 1.90
N ASP A 150 -2.66 -25.64 2.13
CA ASP A 150 -2.07 -26.66 3.00
C ASP A 150 -1.71 -26.01 4.35
N TYR A 151 -2.31 -26.51 5.41
CA TYR A 151 -2.09 -26.05 6.79
C TYR A 151 -0.96 -26.79 7.49
N THR A 152 -0.36 -27.80 6.84
CA THR A 152 0.69 -28.63 7.43
C THR A 152 2.04 -27.95 7.31
N GLU A 153 2.70 -27.67 8.44
CA GLU A 153 4.07 -27.17 8.44
C GLU A 153 5.05 -28.26 7.92
N LYS A 154 5.92 -27.86 7.00
CA LYS A 154 6.98 -28.66 6.39
C LYS A 154 8.21 -27.80 6.28
N LEU A 155 9.30 -28.18 6.96
CA LEU A 155 10.58 -27.52 6.79
C LEU A 155 11.06 -27.72 5.35
N GLY A 156 11.18 -26.62 4.60
CA GLY A 156 11.61 -26.65 3.21
C GLY A 156 13.10 -26.93 3.04
N GLY A 157 13.53 -26.97 1.78
CA GLY A 157 14.93 -27.10 1.38
C GLY A 157 15.05 -27.32 -0.12
N PHE A 158 16.27 -27.24 -0.65
CA PHE A 158 16.51 -27.59 -2.05
C PHE A 158 16.05 -29.03 -2.31
N ASN A 159 15.18 -29.23 -3.30
CA ASN A 159 14.51 -30.50 -3.61
C ASN A 159 13.61 -31.08 -2.49
N LYS A 160 13.14 -30.28 -1.54
CA LYS A 160 12.18 -30.70 -0.50
C LYS A 160 10.93 -29.85 -0.51
N ALA A 161 9.78 -30.46 -0.27
CA ALA A 161 8.55 -29.71 -0.05
C ALA A 161 8.70 -28.81 1.18
N GLY A 162 8.41 -27.53 1.02
CA GLY A 162 8.41 -26.55 2.10
C GLY A 162 7.05 -25.88 2.22
N GLN A 163 6.53 -25.82 3.44
CA GLN A 163 5.32 -25.10 3.77
C GLN A 163 5.48 -24.54 5.17
N ARG A 164 5.54 -23.22 5.29
CA ARG A 164 5.55 -22.58 6.61
C ARG A 164 4.15 -22.63 7.24
N PRO A 165 4.03 -22.56 8.57
CA PRO A 165 2.73 -22.49 9.25
C PRO A 165 1.97 -21.23 8.83
N LEU A 166 0.64 -21.31 8.92
CA LEU A 166 -0.26 -20.18 8.64
C LEU A 166 -0.31 -19.20 9.81
#